data_AF-A0AA44QAV8-F1
#
_entry.id   AF-A0AA44QAV8-F1
#
_cell.length_a   1.000
_cell.length_b   1.000
_cell.length_c   1.000
_cell.angle_alpha   90.00
_cell.angle_beta   90.00
_cell.angle_gamma   90.00
#
_symmetry.space_group_name_H-M   'P 1'
#
loop_
_entity.id
_entity.type
_entity.pdbx_description
1 polymer ?
#
loop_
_entity_poly.entity_id
_entity_poly.type
_entity_poly.pdbx_seq_one_letter_code
_entity_poly.pdbx_strand_id
1 'polypeptide(L)'
;MAINMRTVEEWIAESNARNEEDFGEIVQEVKELCVAIDNATLIYPKHVFCFGKKAEVFFFFQDHVVIGQAQEEYIQVEKLKYENITDINLKTNDKNTTLDLKFSNGKSIMLDSLNDNCGAKNWLFARQIKSIFKVI
;
A
#
# COMPACT_ATOMS: atom_id res chain seq x y z
N MET A 1 -2.46 14.39 -18.10
CA MET A 1 -3.08 14.86 -16.84
C MET A 1 -2.54 14.02 -15.71
N ALA A 2 -1.60 14.55 -14.94
CA ALA A 2 -1.11 13.91 -13.73
C ALA A 2 -2.24 13.92 -12.71
N ILE A 3 -2.55 12.76 -12.12
CA ILE A 3 -3.44 12.68 -10.98
C ILE A 3 -2.67 13.36 -9.85
N ASN A 4 -3.13 14.53 -9.41
CA ASN A 4 -2.52 15.27 -8.32
C ASN A 4 -2.65 14.41 -7.06
N MET A 5 -1.58 13.68 -6.74
CA MET A 5 -1.54 12.78 -5.60
C MET A 5 -1.31 13.63 -4.35
N ARG A 6 -2.29 13.57 -3.45
CA ARG A 6 -2.27 14.22 -2.14
C ARG A 6 -0.94 13.94 -1.45
N THR A 7 -0.34 14.96 -0.84
CA THR A 7 0.94 14.82 -0.13
C THR A 7 0.79 13.86 1.05
N VAL A 8 1.89 13.24 1.50
CA VAL A 8 1.89 12.31 2.66
C VAL A 8 1.20 12.94 3.88
N GLU A 9 1.34 14.26 4.05
CA GLU A 9 0.70 15.03 5.11
C GLU A 9 -0.83 15.12 4.98
N GLU A 10 -1.36 15.25 3.76
CA GLU A 10 -2.81 15.23 3.52
C GLU A 10 -3.41 13.83 3.78
N TRP A 11 -2.64 12.77 3.51
CA TRP A 11 -3.02 11.40 3.85
C TRP A 11 -3.05 11.17 5.36
N ILE A 12 -2.02 11.63 6.09
CA ILE A 12 -1.97 11.57 7.56
C ILE A 12 -3.14 12.38 8.15
N ALA A 13 -3.44 13.56 7.60
CA ALA A 13 -4.53 14.40 8.09
C ALA A 13 -5.92 13.78 7.87
N GLU A 14 -6.18 13.17 6.71
CA GLU A 14 -7.44 12.46 6.45
C GLU A 14 -7.58 11.20 7.32
N SER A 15 -6.47 10.49 7.55
CA SER A 15 -6.43 9.29 8.36
C SER A 15 -6.67 9.60 9.85
N ASN A 16 -5.99 10.62 10.37
CA ASN A 16 -6.21 11.14 11.72
C ASN A 16 -7.64 11.66 11.90
N ALA A 17 -8.23 12.30 10.88
CA ALA A 17 -9.63 12.75 10.92
C ALA A 17 -10.64 11.59 10.94
N ARG A 18 -10.22 10.38 10.56
CA ARG A 18 -11.01 9.16 10.55
C ARG A 18 -10.73 8.24 11.75
N ASN A 19 -9.91 8.68 12.72
CA ASN A 19 -9.44 7.90 13.87
C ASN A 19 -8.75 6.58 13.47
N GLU A 20 -7.94 6.62 12.41
CA GLU A 20 -7.14 5.50 11.93
C GLU A 20 -5.73 5.55 12.55
N GLU A 21 -5.62 5.38 13.88
CA GLU A 21 -4.36 5.55 14.63
C GLU A 21 -3.20 4.71 14.05
N ASP A 22 -3.48 3.47 13.65
CA ASP A 22 -2.47 2.55 13.09
C ASP A 22 -1.83 3.04 11.78
N PHE A 23 -2.57 3.79 10.94
CA PHE A 23 -2.02 4.28 9.67
C PHE A 23 -1.08 5.46 9.88
N GLY A 24 -1.46 6.41 10.74
CA GLY A 24 -0.63 7.56 11.07
C GLY A 24 0.73 7.13 11.64
N GLU A 25 0.73 6.18 12.56
CA GLU A 25 1.96 5.63 13.15
C GLU A 25 2.84 4.91 12.12
N ILE A 26 2.26 4.05 11.27
CA ILE A 26 3.03 3.37 10.22
C ILE A 26 3.68 4.39 9.27
N VAL A 27 2.93 5.40 8.83
CA VAL A 27 3.47 6.41 7.90
C VAL A 27 4.58 7.22 8.57
N GLN A 28 4.43 7.58 9.85
CA GLN A 28 5.45 8.31 10.59
C GLN A 28 6.73 7.48 10.75
N GLU A 29 6.64 6.22 11.16
CA GLU A 29 7.81 5.35 11.32
C GLU A 29 8.51 5.09 9.98
N VAL A 30 7.76 4.83 8.91
CA VAL A 30 8.37 4.67 7.58
C VAL A 30 9.02 5.97 7.11
N LYS A 31 8.49 7.15 7.48
CA LYS A 31 9.11 8.45 7.17
C LYS A 31 10.42 8.64 7.92
N GLU A 32 10.53 8.20 9.16
CA GLU A 32 11.76 8.25 9.95
C GLU A 32 12.82 7.28 9.42
N LEU A 33 12.40 6.09 8.97
CA LEU A 33 13.31 5.03 8.53
C LEU A 33 13.69 5.09 7.04
N CYS A 34 12.83 5.65 6.18
CA CYS A 34 13.07 5.76 4.74
C CYS A 34 13.20 7.21 4.29
N VAL A 35 14.39 7.56 3.79
CA VAL A 35 14.64 8.87 3.16
C VAL A 35 13.72 9.04 1.95
N ALA A 36 13.00 10.16 1.93
CA ALA A 36 12.15 10.60 0.84
C ALA A 36 10.92 9.71 0.56
N ILE A 37 10.22 9.29 1.61
CA ILE A 37 8.89 8.68 1.48
C ILE A 37 7.92 9.54 0.65
N ASP A 38 8.11 10.87 0.67
CA ASP A 38 7.34 11.84 -0.13
C ASP A 38 7.51 11.65 -1.64
N ASN A 39 8.55 10.93 -2.08
CA ASN A 39 8.78 10.57 -3.47
C ASN A 39 8.06 9.28 -3.88
N ALA A 40 7.28 8.66 -2.99
CA ALA A 40 6.49 7.48 -3.35
C ALA A 40 5.53 7.85 -4.50
N THR A 41 5.64 7.12 -5.60
CA THR A 41 4.74 7.27 -6.75
C THR A 41 3.31 6.94 -6.37
N LEU A 42 3.08 6.00 -5.45
CA LEU A 42 1.76 5.65 -4.98
C LEU A 42 1.79 5.07 -3.56
N ILE A 43 0.80 5.45 -2.75
CA ILE A 43 0.58 4.88 -1.42
C ILE A 43 -0.70 4.05 -1.44
N TYR A 44 -0.61 2.81 -0.98
CA TYR A 44 -1.74 1.88 -0.90
C TYR A 44 -1.89 1.40 0.55
N PRO A 45 -2.91 1.89 1.27
CA PRO A 45 -3.28 1.34 2.57
C PRO A 45 -3.98 -0.01 2.38
N LYS A 46 -3.68 -0.97 3.24
CA LYS A 46 -4.31 -2.29 3.29
C LYS A 46 -4.74 -2.59 4.71
N HIS A 47 -5.99 -3.05 4.85
CA HIS A 47 -6.60 -3.36 6.15
C HIS A 47 -6.70 -2.18 7.15
N VAL A 48 -6.43 -0.94 6.74
CA VAL A 48 -6.53 0.28 7.57
C VAL A 48 -7.95 0.53 8.12
N PHE A 49 -8.95 -0.22 7.65
CA PHE A 49 -10.34 -0.14 8.07
C PHE A 49 -10.90 -1.45 8.64
N CYS A 50 -10.07 -2.48 8.81
CA CYS A 50 -10.52 -3.82 9.12
C CYS A 50 -10.26 -4.15 10.59
N PHE A 51 -11.32 -4.08 11.40
CA PHE A 51 -11.28 -4.51 12.80
C PHE A 51 -10.69 -5.92 12.94
N GLY A 52 -9.62 -6.05 13.73
CA GLY A 52 -8.94 -7.32 14.03
C GLY A 52 -7.85 -7.73 13.03
N LYS A 53 -7.52 -6.91 12.03
CA LYS A 53 -6.36 -7.13 11.16
C LYS A 53 -5.33 -6.02 11.38
N LYS A 54 -4.05 -6.41 11.42
CA LYS A 54 -2.94 -5.47 11.46
C LYS A 54 -2.90 -4.64 10.17
N ALA A 55 -2.82 -3.33 10.31
CA ALA A 55 -2.71 -2.41 9.18
C ALA A 55 -1.38 -2.59 8.44
N GLU A 56 -1.43 -2.49 7.12
CA GLU A 56 -0.27 -2.53 6.24
C GLU A 56 -0.34 -1.34 5.29
N VAL A 57 0.78 -0.66 5.04
CA VAL A 57 0.86 0.46 4.10
C VAL A 57 1.99 0.20 3.11
N PHE A 58 1.67 0.25 1.83
CA PHE A 58 2.60 0.02 0.75
C PHE A 58 2.94 1.34 0.06
N PHE A 59 4.21 1.66 -0.02
CA PHE A 59 4.77 2.84 -0.67
C PHE A 59 5.50 2.38 -1.94
N PHE A 60 4.86 2.57 -3.09
CA PHE A 60 5.39 2.17 -4.39
C PHE A 60 6.23 3.29 -4.98
N PHE A 61 7.51 3.01 -5.20
CA PHE A 61 8.45 3.85 -5.94
C PHE A 61 8.61 3.31 -7.37
N GLN A 62 9.45 3.95 -8.17
CA GLN A 62 9.70 3.55 -9.56
C GLN A 62 10.45 2.22 -9.69
N ASP A 63 11.30 1.86 -8.72
CA ASP A 63 12.19 0.69 -8.77
C ASP A 63 11.96 -0.30 -7.63
N HIS A 64 11.21 0.08 -6.60
CA HIS A 64 10.98 -0.72 -5.42
C HIS A 64 9.67 -0.35 -4.71
N VAL A 65 9.25 -1.21 -3.80
CA VAL A 65 8.18 -0.96 -2.85
C VAL A 65 8.73 -1.02 -1.42
N VAL A 66 8.31 -0.08 -0.59
CA VAL A 66 8.50 -0.12 0.86
C VAL A 66 7.18 -0.49 1.52
N ILE A 67 7.21 -1.38 2.49
CA ILE A 67 6.04 -1.88 3.20
C ILE A 67 6.23 -1.55 4.67
N GLY A 68 5.29 -0.82 5.25
CA GLY A 68 5.17 -0.66 6.69
C GLY A 68 4.02 -1.50 7.21
N GLN A 69 4.25 -2.30 8.25
CA GLN A 69 3.25 -3.17 8.85
C GLN A 69 3.24 -2.98 10.36
N ALA A 70 2.06 -2.71 10.93
CA ALA A 70 1.89 -2.71 12.38
C ALA A 70 2.05 -4.13 12.92
N GLN A 71 2.87 -4.31 13.95
CA GLN A 71 2.92 -5.50 14.79
C GLN A 71 2.40 -5.14 16.20
N GLU A 72 2.31 -6.11 17.11
CA GLU A 72 1.74 -5.87 18.45
C GLU A 72 2.56 -4.87 19.29
N GLU A 73 3.87 -4.80 19.09
CA GLU A 73 4.79 -3.98 19.91
C GLU A 73 5.73 -3.09 19.09
N TYR A 74 5.70 -3.17 17.76
CA TYR A 74 6.59 -2.42 16.88
C TYR A 74 6.02 -2.31 15.46
N ILE A 75 6.60 -1.44 14.62
CA ILE A 75 6.30 -1.37 13.20
C ILE A 75 7.42 -2.04 12.42
N GLN A 76 7.07 -3.01 11.58
CA GLN A 76 8.02 -3.67 10.69
C GLN A 76 8.07 -2.92 9.36
N VAL A 77 9.27 -2.52 8.95
CA VAL A 77 9.50 -1.86 7.65
C VAL A 77 10.34 -2.76 6.76
N GLU A 78 9.86 -3.03 5.56
CA GLU A 78 10.54 -3.87 4.58
C GLU A 78 10.65 -3.20 3.23
N LYS A 79 11.80 -3.37 2.55
CA LYS A 79 12.02 -2.88 1.19
C LYS A 79 12.18 -4.04 0.22
N LEU A 80 11.37 -4.06 -0.84
CA LEU A 80 11.41 -5.06 -1.90
C LEU A 80 11.62 -4.38 -3.25
N LYS A 81 12.66 -4.79 -3.98
CA LYS A 81 12.96 -4.26 -5.31
C LYS A 81 12.21 -5.02 -6.40
N TYR A 82 11.78 -4.30 -7.44
CA TYR A 82 11.05 -4.92 -8.56
C TYR A 82 11.94 -5.84 -9.40
N GLU A 83 13.26 -5.63 -9.42
CA GLU A 83 14.22 -6.54 -10.09
C GLU A 83 14.15 -7.98 -9.57
N ASN A 84 13.63 -8.18 -8.35
CA ASN A 84 13.48 -9.49 -7.74
C ASN A 84 12.11 -10.13 -7.99
N ILE A 85 11.23 -9.50 -8.76
CA ILE A 85 9.92 -10.07 -9.07
C ILE A 85 10.08 -11.24 -10.04
N THR A 86 9.49 -12.38 -9.69
CA THR A 86 9.50 -13.61 -10.49
C THR A 86 8.19 -13.87 -11.20
N ASP A 87 7.07 -13.37 -10.66
CA ASP A 87 5.73 -13.54 -11.25
C ASP A 87 4.85 -12.32 -10.92
N ILE A 88 4.05 -11.90 -11.90
CA ILE A 88 3.09 -10.79 -11.76
C ILE A 88 1.75 -11.26 -12.31
N ASN A 89 0.70 -11.15 -11.51
CA ASN A 89 -0.66 -11.50 -11.92
C ASN A 89 -1.64 -10.38 -11.57
N LEU A 90 -2.21 -9.74 -12.60
CA LEU A 90 -3.28 -8.76 -12.46
C LEU A 90 -4.60 -9.39 -12.91
N LYS A 91 -5.53 -9.57 -11.97
CA LYS A 91 -6.90 -10.03 -12.25
C LYS A 91 -7.87 -8.89 -12.07
N THR A 92 -8.56 -8.52 -13.14
CA THR A 92 -9.62 -7.50 -13.10
C THR A 92 -10.91 -8.10 -13.61
N ASN A 93 -11.99 -7.96 -12.84
CA ASN A 93 -13.36 -8.19 -13.30
C ASN A 93 -14.22 -6.96 -12.96
N ASP A 94 -15.50 -6.99 -13.34
CA ASP A 94 -16.40 -5.84 -13.13
C ASP A 94 -16.54 -5.43 -11.67
N LYS A 95 -16.24 -6.32 -10.72
CA LYS A 95 -16.46 -6.14 -9.28
C LYS A 95 -15.17 -6.03 -8.46
N ASN A 96 -14.06 -6.59 -8.92
CA ASN A 96 -12.81 -6.68 -8.18
C ASN A 96 -11.58 -6.48 -9.08
N THR A 97 -10.54 -5.89 -8.52
CA THR A 97 -9.19 -5.88 -9.06
C THR A 97 -8.24 -6.44 -8.01
N THR A 98 -7.47 -7.45 -8.38
CA THR A 98 -6.48 -8.11 -7.52
C THR A 98 -5.12 -8.08 -8.22
N LEU A 99 -4.07 -7.74 -7.49
CA LEU A 99 -2.68 -7.79 -7.94
C LEU A 99 -1.89 -8.74 -7.02
N ASP A 100 -1.24 -9.72 -7.61
CA ASP A 100 -0.32 -10.64 -6.94
C ASP A 100 1.08 -10.45 -7.55
N LEU A 101 2.05 -10.15 -6.69
CA LEU A 101 3.46 -10.02 -7.02
C LEU A 101 4.24 -11.07 -6.23
N LYS A 102 5.04 -11.89 -6.91
CA LYS A 102 5.92 -12.86 -6.25
C LYS A 102 7.37 -12.46 -6.45
N PHE A 103 8.15 -12.61 -5.39
CA PHE A 103 9.55 -12.24 -5.38
C PHE A 103 10.43 -13.49 -5.25
N SER A 104 11.66 -13.40 -5.75
CA SER A 104 12.67 -14.47 -5.73
C SER A 104 13.08 -14.91 -4.33
N ASN A 105 12.89 -14.04 -3.32
CA ASN A 105 13.12 -14.35 -1.91
C ASN A 105 11.97 -15.14 -1.25
N GLY A 106 10.97 -15.58 -2.03
CA GLY A 106 9.81 -16.33 -1.55
C GLY A 106 8.69 -15.46 -0.97
N LYS A 107 8.85 -14.14 -0.92
CA LYS A 107 7.78 -13.22 -0.49
C LYS A 107 6.78 -12.98 -1.60
N SER A 108 5.56 -12.62 -1.21
CA SER A 108 4.54 -12.15 -2.14
C SER A 108 3.76 -10.97 -1.59
N ILE A 109 3.31 -10.10 -2.48
CA ILE A 109 2.39 -9.00 -2.20
C ILE A 109 1.08 -9.31 -2.90
N MET A 110 0.02 -9.47 -2.13
CA MET A 110 -1.34 -9.61 -2.65
C MET A 110 -2.18 -8.41 -2.23
N LEU A 111 -2.65 -7.65 -3.22
CA LEU A 111 -3.56 -6.52 -3.06
C LEU A 111 -4.90 -6.87 -3.69
N ASP A 112 -5.99 -6.57 -3.00
CA ASP A 112 -7.35 -6.88 -3.43
C ASP A 112 -8.31 -5.73 -3.11
N SER A 113 -8.88 -5.12 -4.16
CA SER A 113 -9.71 -3.92 -4.01
C SER A 113 -11.02 -4.13 -3.23
N LEU A 114 -11.50 -5.37 -3.08
CA LEU A 114 -12.68 -5.70 -2.28
C LEU A 114 -12.29 -6.02 -0.83
N ASN A 115 -11.27 -6.85 -0.65
CA ASN A 115 -10.89 -7.37 0.67
C ASN A 115 -10.11 -6.34 1.49
N ASP A 116 -9.29 -5.50 0.85
CA ASP A 116 -8.43 -4.53 1.54
C ASP A 116 -9.24 -3.35 2.10
N ASN A 117 -10.44 -3.11 1.56
CA ASN A 117 -11.43 -2.13 2.05
C ASN A 117 -12.59 -2.80 2.81
N CYS A 118 -12.33 -3.95 3.45
CA CYS A 118 -13.27 -4.65 4.33
C CYS A 118 -14.63 -4.94 3.70
N GLY A 119 -14.62 -5.38 2.43
CA GLY A 119 -15.79 -5.88 1.71
C GLY A 119 -16.57 -4.81 0.93
N ALA A 120 -16.27 -3.52 1.11
CA ALA A 120 -16.87 -2.46 0.30
C ALA A 120 -16.05 -2.24 -0.97
N LYS A 121 -16.70 -2.32 -2.13
CA LYS A 121 -16.06 -2.09 -3.44
C LYS A 121 -15.54 -0.67 -3.53
N ASN A 122 -14.23 -0.49 -3.33
CA ASN A 122 -13.61 0.81 -3.45
C ASN A 122 -13.02 0.99 -4.85
N TRP A 123 -13.71 1.78 -5.68
CA TRP A 123 -13.22 2.17 -6.98
C TRP A 123 -11.83 2.85 -6.89
N LEU A 124 -11.53 3.55 -5.79
CA LEU A 124 -10.22 4.15 -5.57
C LEU A 124 -9.13 3.09 -5.43
N PHE A 125 -9.36 2.02 -4.67
CA PHE A 125 -8.39 0.92 -4.51
C PHE A 125 -8.17 0.18 -5.82
N ALA A 126 -9.24 -0.11 -6.57
CA ALA A 126 -9.12 -0.72 -7.89
C ALA A 126 -8.31 0.16 -8.86
N ARG A 127 -8.51 1.49 -8.82
CA ARG A 127 -7.73 2.45 -9.61
C ARG A 127 -6.27 2.51 -9.15
N GLN A 128 -6.01 2.47 -7.85
CA GLN A 128 -4.66 2.44 -7.29
C GLN A 128 -3.92 1.18 -7.72
N ILE A 129 -4.53 -0.01 -7.60
CA ILE A 129 -3.93 -1.28 -8.07
C ILE A 129 -3.57 -1.20 -9.56
N LYS A 130 -4.49 -0.71 -10.41
CA LYS A 130 -4.20 -0.52 -11.84
C LYS A 130 -3.08 0.50 -12.10
N SER A 131 -2.90 1.47 -11.21
CA SER A 131 -1.82 2.45 -11.31
C SER A 131 -0.49 1.85 -10.86
N ILE A 132 -0.47 1.05 -9.79
CA ILE A 132 0.70 0.28 -9.34
C ILE A 132 1.23 -0.60 -10.47
N PHE A 133 0.33 -1.33 -11.14
CA PHE A 133 0.71 -2.20 -12.26
C PHE A 133 1.36 -1.44 -13.43
N LYS A 134 1.13 -0.13 -13.57
CA LYS A 134 1.81 0.70 -14.59
C LYS A 134 3.17 1.25 -14.13
N VAL A 135 3.43 1.21 -12.82
CA VAL A 135 4.67 1.71 -12.21
C VAL A 135 5.74 0.63 -12.21
N ILE A 136 5.34 -0.63 -11.98
CA ILE A 136 6.18 -1.83 -12.05
C ILE A 136 6.45 -2.18 -13.52
#